data_AF-A0A3A9VRB0-F1
#
_entry.id   AF-A0A3A9VRB0-F1
#
_cell.length_a   1.000
_cell.length_b   1.000
_cell.length_c   1.000
_cell.angle_alpha   90.00
_cell.angle_beta   90.00
_cell.angle_gamma   90.00
#
_symmetry.space_group_name_H-M   'P 1'
#
loop_
_entity.id
_entity.type
_entity.pdbx_description
1 polymer ?
#
loop_
_entity_poly.entity_id
_entity_poly.type
_entity_poly.pdbx_seq_one_letter_code
_entity_poly.pdbx_strand_id
1 'polypeptide(L)'
;MRKIIILSFFLIIGFISCKTSENKVDKLEIAKRYYKALDNSDGTAMKILLTDSLMTKEMDYDYEQTFSQNEYINKWLKWDSVFDPTYKILEIKQENEVVVAKVSKIDKRIRFLHEGPTVWSAVIRFNVDKISSIERKNVTFNENTWGENRTKLLTWIEKNHPELNGFLYDQTKSGGIKYLKAIELFKNKK
;
A
#
# COMPACT_ATOMS: atom_id res chain seq x y z
N MET A 1 54.61 3.83 66.99
CA MET A 1 53.16 3.59 66.92
C MET A 1 52.76 3.46 65.46
N ARG A 2 52.05 2.39 65.11
CA ARG A 2 51.68 1.94 63.77
C ARG A 2 50.16 2.13 63.61
N LYS A 3 49.69 2.81 62.57
CA LYS A 3 48.38 2.56 61.93
C LYS A 3 48.43 2.94 60.45
N ILE A 4 48.36 1.91 59.61
CA ILE A 4 47.98 1.92 58.18
C ILE A 4 46.45 2.11 58.10
N ILE A 5 45.91 2.46 56.91
CA ILE A 5 44.53 2.27 56.35
C ILE A 5 43.96 3.64 55.87
N ILE A 6 43.38 3.90 54.68
CA ILE A 6 42.93 3.16 53.47
C ILE A 6 42.66 4.25 52.39
N LEU A 7 43.21 4.17 51.16
CA LEU A 7 42.54 3.82 49.87
C LEU A 7 41.12 4.38 49.63
N SER A 8 40.94 5.24 48.62
CA SER A 8 39.91 5.18 47.56
C SER A 8 39.57 6.57 47.02
N PHE A 9 39.89 6.87 45.77
CA PHE A 9 39.09 6.56 44.56
C PHE A 9 37.92 7.53 44.39
N PHE A 10 38.10 8.56 43.57
CA PHE A 10 37.08 8.98 42.60
C PHE A 10 37.81 9.56 41.38
N LEU A 11 38.26 8.64 40.54
CA LEU A 11 38.43 8.87 39.11
C LEU A 11 37.09 9.38 38.57
N ILE A 12 36.99 10.69 38.34
CA ILE A 12 35.91 11.27 37.54
C ILE A 12 36.23 10.91 36.10
N ILE A 13 35.95 9.66 35.72
CA ILE A 13 35.79 9.28 34.32
C ILE A 13 34.50 9.97 33.90
N GLY A 14 34.66 11.13 33.26
CA GLY A 14 33.57 11.76 32.53
C GLY A 14 33.04 10.73 31.55
N PHE A 15 31.86 10.19 31.83
CA PHE A 15 31.04 9.53 30.83
C PHE A 15 30.67 10.60 29.81
N ILE A 16 31.55 10.81 28.83
CA ILE A 16 31.14 11.31 27.52
C ILE A 16 30.26 10.18 26.99
N SER A 17 28.98 10.25 27.37
CA SER A 17 27.94 9.51 26.70
C SER A 17 27.99 10.01 25.26
N CYS A 18 28.67 9.25 24.42
CA CYS A 18 28.37 9.20 23.00
C CYS A 18 26.87 8.89 22.93
N LYS A 19 26.04 9.94 22.85
CA LYS A 19 24.82 9.85 22.08
C LYS A 19 25.27 9.57 20.66
N THR A 20 25.56 8.32 20.35
CA THR A 20 25.28 7.80 19.03
C THR A 20 23.79 8.08 18.86
N SER A 21 23.44 9.17 18.19
CA SER A 21 22.16 9.24 17.52
C SER A 21 22.20 8.10 16.53
N GLU A 22 21.80 6.90 16.97
CA GLU A 22 21.40 5.86 16.05
C GLU A 22 20.44 6.55 15.10
N ASN A 23 20.81 6.61 13.82
CA ASN A 23 20.00 7.18 12.76
C ASN A 23 18.70 6.38 12.74
N LYS A 24 17.71 6.78 13.55
CA LYS A 24 16.45 6.08 13.69
C LYS A 24 15.80 6.15 12.32
N VAL A 25 15.62 4.98 11.71
CA VAL A 25 14.96 4.83 10.42
C VAL A 25 13.64 5.59 10.44
N ASP A 26 13.50 6.53 9.50
CA ASP A 26 12.27 7.33 9.37
C ASP A 26 11.19 6.53 8.64
N LYS A 27 10.50 5.66 9.40
CA LYS A 27 9.38 4.84 8.93
C LYS A 27 8.25 5.69 8.36
N LEU A 28 8.01 6.87 8.94
CA LEU A 28 7.00 7.80 8.46
C LEU A 28 7.33 8.28 7.05
N GLU A 29 8.58 8.64 6.78
CA GLU A 29 9.03 9.05 5.46
C GLU A 29 9.00 7.88 4.45
N ILE A 30 9.37 6.67 4.86
CA ILE A 30 9.25 5.47 4.01
C ILE A 30 7.79 5.26 3.57
N ALA A 31 6.83 5.39 4.50
CA ALA A 31 5.41 5.25 4.18
C ALA A 31 4.88 6.36 3.25
N LYS A 32 5.32 7.61 3.44
CA LYS A 32 4.98 8.72 2.52
C LYS A 32 5.51 8.45 1.10
N ARG A 33 6.76 8.00 1.00
CA ARG A 33 7.39 7.62 -0.27
C ARG A 33 6.67 6.44 -0.93
N TYR A 34 6.17 5.49 -0.16
CA TYR A 34 5.35 4.38 -0.67
C TYR A 34 4.09 4.89 -1.37
N TYR A 35 3.30 5.76 -0.74
CA TYR A 35 2.10 6.30 -1.40
C TYR A 35 2.43 7.18 -2.61
N LYS A 36 3.53 7.95 -2.55
CA LYS A 36 4.01 8.72 -3.72
C LYS A 36 4.42 7.80 -4.88
N ALA A 37 5.02 6.66 -4.60
CA ALA A 37 5.40 5.70 -5.62
C ALA A 37 4.19 4.92 -6.16
N LEU A 38 3.14 4.69 -5.35
CA LEU A 38 1.86 4.20 -5.88
C LEU A 38 1.21 5.20 -6.84
N ASP A 39 1.14 6.48 -6.44
CA ASP A 39 0.59 7.58 -7.26
C ASP A 39 1.30 7.71 -8.61
N ASN A 40 2.63 7.54 -8.63
CA ASN A 40 3.44 7.60 -9.85
C ASN A 40 3.60 6.26 -10.56
N SER A 41 3.03 5.17 -10.03
CA SER A 41 3.30 3.80 -10.49
C SER A 41 4.82 3.47 -10.60
N ASP A 42 5.62 3.97 -9.66
CA ASP A 42 7.09 3.91 -9.66
C ASP A 42 7.62 2.60 -9.07
N GLY A 43 7.88 1.64 -9.96
CA GLY A 43 8.46 0.35 -9.60
C GLY A 43 9.90 0.42 -9.06
N THR A 44 10.67 1.44 -9.42
CA THR A 44 12.06 1.61 -8.96
C THR A 44 12.07 2.03 -7.50
N ALA A 45 11.22 3.00 -7.14
CA ALA A 45 11.01 3.39 -5.74
C ALA A 45 10.45 2.22 -4.92
N MET A 46 9.46 1.48 -5.45
CA MET A 46 8.90 0.30 -4.77
C MET A 46 9.94 -0.77 -4.45
N LYS A 47 10.91 -1.01 -5.35
CA LYS A 47 12.00 -1.97 -5.12
C LYS A 47 12.87 -1.61 -3.92
N ILE A 48 13.01 -0.31 -3.64
CA ILE A 48 13.78 0.19 -2.49
C ILE A 48 12.95 0.09 -1.20
N LEU A 49 11.66 0.41 -1.29
CA LEU A 49 10.77 0.60 -0.13
C LEU A 49 10.21 -0.72 0.44
N LEU A 50 10.10 -1.78 -0.36
CA LEU A 50 9.47 -3.04 0.04
C LEU A 50 10.51 -4.11 0.40
N THR A 51 10.16 -5.00 1.32
CA THR A 51 10.91 -6.26 1.53
C THR A 51 10.74 -7.22 0.35
N ASP A 52 11.49 -8.32 0.36
CA ASP A 52 11.45 -9.35 -0.69
C ASP A 52 10.08 -10.04 -0.81
N SER A 53 9.29 -10.01 0.26
CA SER A 53 7.86 -10.33 0.26
C SER A 53 7.06 -9.20 0.88
N LEU A 54 5.83 -8.99 0.40
CA LEU A 54 4.88 -8.03 0.96
C LEU A 54 3.58 -8.77 1.28
N MET A 55 3.20 -8.79 2.56
CA MET A 55 1.87 -9.24 2.96
C MET A 55 0.89 -8.07 2.89
N THR A 56 -0.27 -8.32 2.28
CA THR A 56 -1.41 -7.40 2.27
C THR A 56 -2.62 -8.09 2.87
N LYS A 57 -3.37 -7.37 3.71
CA LYS A 57 -4.62 -7.89 4.30
C LYS A 57 -5.76 -6.89 4.16
N GLU A 58 -6.90 -7.34 3.65
CA GLU A 58 -8.17 -6.59 3.68
C GLU A 58 -8.96 -7.03 4.91
N MET A 59 -9.02 -6.17 5.93
CA MET A 59 -9.60 -6.49 7.23
C MET A 59 -11.11 -6.71 7.19
N ASP A 60 -11.83 -6.03 6.28
CA ASP A 60 -13.29 -6.16 6.18
C ASP A 60 -13.74 -7.52 5.63
N TYR A 61 -12.85 -8.24 4.93
CA TYR A 61 -13.16 -9.53 4.29
C TYR A 61 -12.29 -10.68 4.80
N ASP A 62 -11.44 -10.43 5.81
CA ASP A 62 -10.41 -11.35 6.30
C ASP A 62 -9.59 -12.00 5.17
N TYR A 63 -9.29 -11.21 4.14
CA TYR A 63 -8.56 -11.69 2.95
C TYR A 63 -7.10 -11.28 3.05
N GLU A 64 -6.21 -12.27 3.04
CA GLU A 64 -4.77 -12.08 3.08
C GLU A 64 -4.11 -12.58 1.80
N GLN A 65 -3.12 -11.85 1.33
CA GLN A 65 -2.30 -12.21 0.18
C GLN A 65 -0.85 -11.82 0.44
N THR A 66 0.08 -12.73 0.14
CA THR A 66 1.52 -12.43 0.15
C THR A 66 2.04 -12.41 -1.27
N PHE A 67 2.69 -11.31 -1.64
CA PHE A 67 3.38 -11.16 -2.92
C PHE A 67 4.88 -11.31 -2.71
N SER A 68 5.59 -11.92 -3.66
CA SER A 68 7.00 -11.55 -3.82
C SER A 68 7.11 -10.08 -4.25
N GLN A 69 8.22 -9.42 -3.91
CA GLN A 69 8.49 -8.04 -4.33
C GLN A 69 8.36 -7.90 -5.85
N ASN A 70 8.88 -8.89 -6.57
CA ASN A 70 8.82 -8.95 -8.02
C ASN A 70 7.37 -9.04 -8.54
N GLU A 71 6.51 -9.86 -7.93
CA GLU A 71 5.10 -9.94 -8.34
C GLU A 71 4.34 -8.66 -8.04
N TYR A 72 4.58 -8.06 -6.87
CA TYR A 72 3.94 -6.79 -6.52
C TYR A 72 4.31 -5.69 -7.53
N ILE A 73 5.58 -5.57 -7.90
CA ILE A 73 6.06 -4.53 -8.82
C ILE A 73 5.73 -4.85 -10.28
N ASN A 74 5.96 -6.09 -10.73
CA ASN A 74 5.88 -6.43 -12.15
C ASN A 74 4.51 -6.96 -12.59
N LYS A 75 3.62 -7.33 -11.67
CA LYS A 75 2.24 -7.71 -11.99
C LYS A 75 1.27 -6.69 -11.41
N TRP A 76 1.17 -6.60 -10.09
CA TRP A 76 0.12 -5.83 -9.42
C TRP A 76 0.21 -4.32 -9.70
N LEU A 77 1.38 -3.71 -9.52
CA LEU A 77 1.59 -2.27 -9.76
C LEU A 77 1.35 -1.91 -11.24
N LYS A 78 1.81 -2.76 -12.17
CA LYS A 78 1.59 -2.57 -13.61
C LYS A 78 0.11 -2.70 -13.98
N TRP A 79 -0.62 -3.64 -13.38
CA TRP A 79 -2.07 -3.76 -13.56
C TRP A 79 -2.79 -2.52 -13.02
N ASP A 80 -2.44 -2.07 -11.83
CA ASP A 80 -3.06 -0.89 -11.21
C ASP A 80 -2.81 0.37 -12.03
N SER A 81 -1.60 0.54 -12.57
CA SER A 81 -1.22 1.70 -13.40
C SER A 81 -2.10 1.87 -14.65
N VAL A 82 -2.71 0.80 -15.17
CA VAL A 82 -3.61 0.90 -16.34
C VAL A 82 -4.83 1.76 -16.04
N PHE A 83 -5.29 1.76 -14.79
CA PHE A 83 -6.47 2.51 -14.38
C PHE A 83 -6.17 3.98 -14.08
N ASP A 84 -4.90 4.41 -14.19
CA ASP A 84 -4.47 5.79 -13.97
C ASP A 84 -4.83 6.28 -12.56
N PRO A 85 -4.25 5.64 -11.51
CA PRO A 85 -4.66 5.87 -10.15
C PRO A 85 -4.08 7.15 -9.59
N THR A 86 -4.84 7.79 -8.71
CA THR A 86 -4.39 8.90 -7.86
C THR A 86 -4.57 8.52 -6.39
N TYR A 87 -3.50 8.65 -5.62
CA TYR A 87 -3.46 8.38 -4.18
C TYR A 87 -3.27 9.68 -3.40
N LYS A 88 -4.14 9.93 -2.42
CA LYS A 88 -4.03 11.09 -1.53
C LYS A 88 -3.93 10.63 -0.08
N ILE A 89 -2.83 10.97 0.57
CA ILE A 89 -2.71 10.84 2.03
C ILE A 89 -3.61 11.89 2.67
N LEU A 90 -4.61 11.45 3.44
CA LEU A 90 -5.49 12.32 4.21
C LEU A 90 -4.91 12.55 5.61
N GLU A 91 -4.41 11.49 6.23
CA GLU A 91 -3.73 11.52 7.53
C GLU A 91 -2.60 10.48 7.52
N ILE A 92 -1.49 10.77 8.17
CA ILE A 92 -0.41 9.78 8.37
C ILE A 92 0.37 10.10 9.64
N LYS A 93 0.58 9.09 10.48
CA LYS A 93 1.32 9.21 11.73
C LYS A 93 2.05 7.92 12.05
N GLN A 94 3.17 8.05 12.75
CA GLN A 94 3.85 6.89 13.34
C GLN A 94 3.26 6.63 14.73
N GLU A 95 2.91 5.37 14.99
CA GLU A 95 2.46 4.88 16.29
C GLU A 95 3.38 3.73 16.71
N ASN A 96 4.27 3.97 17.67
CA ASN A 96 5.29 3.01 18.08
C ASN A 96 6.14 2.55 16.86
N GLU A 97 6.05 1.26 16.53
CA GLU A 97 6.81 0.60 15.47
C GLU A 97 6.07 0.51 14.12
N VAL A 98 4.82 0.99 14.05
CA VAL A 98 4.00 1.00 12.84
C VAL A 98 3.72 2.41 12.35
N VAL A 99 3.34 2.53 11.07
CA VAL A 99 2.75 3.76 10.53
C VAL A 99 1.28 3.51 10.26
N VAL A 100 0.44 4.41 10.75
CA VAL A 100 -1.00 4.41 10.48
C VAL A 100 -1.30 5.54 9.50
N ALA A 101 -1.97 5.21 8.40
CA ALA A 101 -2.34 6.16 7.36
C ALA A 101 -3.84 6.08 7.07
N LYS A 102 -4.43 7.21 6.70
CA LYS A 102 -5.75 7.27 6.06
C LYS A 102 -5.55 7.79 4.66
N VAL A 103 -5.96 7.01 3.67
CA VAL A 103 -5.64 7.27 2.26
C VAL A 103 -6.90 7.21 1.42
N SER A 104 -7.00 8.13 0.49
CA SER A 104 -8.01 8.12 -0.56
C SER A 104 -7.41 7.67 -1.88
N LYS A 105 -8.18 6.92 -2.67
CA LYS A 105 -7.83 6.58 -4.05
C LYS A 105 -8.99 6.80 -4.99
N ILE A 106 -8.67 7.31 -6.16
CA ILE A 106 -9.56 7.32 -7.32
C ILE A 106 -8.76 6.85 -8.54
N ASP A 107 -9.41 6.08 -9.40
CA ASP A 107 -8.86 5.65 -10.68
C ASP A 107 -10.05 5.50 -11.67
N LYS A 108 -9.80 5.19 -12.94
CA LYS A 108 -10.86 5.04 -13.96
C LYS A 108 -11.87 3.94 -13.62
N ARG A 109 -11.42 2.85 -12.99
CA ARG A 109 -12.27 1.74 -12.57
C ARG A 109 -13.07 2.11 -11.33
N ILE A 110 -12.45 2.68 -10.31
CA ILE A 110 -13.11 3.15 -9.08
C ILE A 110 -14.15 4.19 -9.44
N ARG A 111 -13.83 5.15 -10.32
CA ARG A 111 -14.81 6.15 -10.79
C ARG A 111 -16.02 5.53 -11.47
N PHE A 112 -15.84 4.41 -12.18
CA PHE A 112 -16.93 3.70 -12.82
C PHE A 112 -17.74 2.85 -11.84
N LEU A 113 -17.07 2.09 -10.98
CA LEU A 113 -17.74 1.12 -10.10
C LEU A 113 -18.30 1.77 -8.84
N HIS A 114 -17.55 2.69 -8.24
CA HIS A 114 -17.85 3.30 -6.95
C HIS A 114 -18.42 4.71 -7.07
N GLU A 115 -18.32 5.34 -8.25
CA GLU A 115 -18.81 6.71 -8.56
C GLU A 115 -18.11 7.86 -7.78
N GLY A 116 -17.31 7.54 -6.78
CA GLY A 116 -16.45 8.46 -6.03
C GLY A 116 -15.15 7.80 -5.58
N PRO A 117 -14.26 8.54 -4.89
CA PRO A 117 -13.04 7.96 -4.34
C PRO A 117 -13.37 6.92 -3.26
N THR A 118 -12.53 5.90 -3.14
CA THR A 118 -12.51 5.06 -1.95
C THR A 118 -11.61 5.66 -0.89
N VAL A 119 -11.86 5.34 0.38
CA VAL A 119 -11.02 5.76 1.50
C VAL A 119 -10.81 4.55 2.40
N TRP A 120 -9.57 4.33 2.84
CA TRP A 120 -9.25 3.29 3.82
C TRP A 120 -8.24 3.80 4.84
N SER A 121 -8.24 3.18 6.02
CA SER A 121 -7.14 3.24 6.97
C SER A 121 -6.17 2.08 6.69
N ALA A 122 -4.88 2.32 6.83
CA ALA A 122 -3.84 1.33 6.66
C ALA A 122 -2.93 1.29 7.91
N VAL A 123 -2.56 0.08 8.33
CA VAL A 123 -1.47 -0.17 9.27
C VAL A 123 -0.31 -0.75 8.49
N ILE A 124 0.82 -0.03 8.49
CA ILE A 124 2.03 -0.36 7.74
C ILE A 124 3.09 -0.82 8.72
N ARG A 125 3.59 -2.05 8.52
CA ARG A 125 4.67 -2.63 9.32
C ARG A 125 5.95 -2.71 8.52
N PHE A 126 7.06 -2.72 9.25
CA PHE A 126 8.40 -2.65 8.67
C PHE A 126 9.26 -3.78 9.21
N ASN A 127 10.11 -4.32 8.33
CA ASN A 127 11.29 -5.06 8.74
C ASN A 127 12.50 -4.13 8.54
N VAL A 128 13.07 -3.66 9.66
CA VAL A 128 14.10 -2.60 9.69
C VAL A 128 13.61 -1.34 8.98
N ASP A 129 14.01 -1.13 7.72
CA ASP A 129 13.80 0.05 6.89
C ASP A 129 12.94 -0.18 5.65
N LYS A 130 12.29 -1.35 5.56
CA LYS A 130 11.44 -1.73 4.44
C LYS A 130 10.05 -2.16 4.89
N ILE A 131 9.04 -1.82 4.11
CA ILE A 131 7.66 -2.21 4.36
C ILE A 131 7.51 -3.71 4.12
N SER A 132 7.02 -4.41 5.15
CA SER A 132 6.81 -5.86 5.15
C SER A 132 5.35 -6.26 5.14
N SER A 133 4.46 -5.44 5.70
CA SER A 133 3.03 -5.67 5.61
C SER A 133 2.19 -4.40 5.58
N ILE A 134 1.02 -4.52 4.96
CA ILE A 134 0.01 -3.47 4.88
C ILE A 134 -1.36 -4.10 5.15
N GLU A 135 -1.95 -3.75 6.27
CA GLU A 135 -3.32 -4.14 6.62
C GLU A 135 -4.24 -2.96 6.31
N ARG A 136 -5.33 -3.16 5.56
CA ARG A 136 -6.28 -2.12 5.15
C ARG A 136 -7.66 -2.39 5.71
N LYS A 137 -8.34 -1.32 6.10
CA LYS A 137 -9.74 -1.32 6.51
C LYS A 137 -10.48 -0.18 5.82
N ASN A 138 -11.59 -0.48 5.17
CA ASN A 138 -12.42 0.50 4.50
C ASN A 138 -12.98 1.52 5.49
N VAL A 139 -12.90 2.79 5.09
CA VAL A 139 -13.55 3.92 5.76
C VAL A 139 -14.68 4.45 4.88
N THR A 140 -14.49 4.45 3.56
CA THR A 140 -15.50 4.82 2.58
C THR A 140 -15.42 3.86 1.40
N PHE A 141 -16.38 2.95 1.36
CA PHE A 141 -16.56 2.00 0.27
C PHE A 141 -18.04 1.58 0.20
N ASN A 142 -18.74 1.98 -0.85
CA ASN A 142 -20.11 1.62 -1.13
C ASN A 142 -20.13 0.31 -1.93
N GLU A 143 -20.25 -0.79 -1.20
CA GLU A 143 -20.29 -2.15 -1.76
C GLU A 143 -21.48 -2.34 -2.71
N ASN A 144 -22.62 -1.72 -2.41
CA ASN A 144 -23.83 -1.86 -3.23
C ASN A 144 -23.62 -1.23 -4.61
N THR A 145 -23.18 0.04 -4.66
CA THR A 145 -22.89 0.73 -5.93
C THR A 145 -21.81 -0.02 -6.72
N TRP A 146 -20.75 -0.47 -6.04
CA TRP A 146 -19.70 -1.28 -6.67
C TRP A 146 -20.25 -2.57 -7.28
N GLY A 147 -21.04 -3.32 -6.50
CA GLY A 147 -21.61 -4.59 -6.89
C GLY A 147 -22.61 -4.46 -8.04
N GLU A 148 -23.49 -3.47 -8.00
CA GLU A 148 -24.46 -3.19 -9.05
C GLU A 148 -23.78 -2.78 -10.36
N ASN A 149 -22.84 -1.83 -10.32
CA ASN A 149 -22.16 -1.35 -11.51
C ASN A 149 -21.26 -2.43 -12.12
N ARG A 150 -20.61 -3.26 -11.28
CA ARG A 150 -19.88 -4.45 -11.74
C ARG A 150 -20.82 -5.45 -12.42
N THR A 151 -21.96 -5.76 -11.81
CA THR A 151 -22.94 -6.70 -12.37
C THR A 151 -23.46 -6.22 -13.72
N LYS A 152 -23.86 -4.94 -13.82
CA LYS A 152 -24.29 -4.33 -15.07
C LYS A 152 -23.22 -4.47 -16.16
N LEU A 153 -21.95 -4.17 -15.84
CA LEU A 153 -20.83 -4.33 -16.77
C LEU A 153 -20.71 -5.77 -17.25
N LEU A 154 -20.63 -6.73 -16.33
CA LEU A 154 -20.43 -8.15 -16.65
C LEU A 154 -21.57 -8.70 -17.50
N THR A 155 -22.83 -8.44 -17.12
CA THR A 155 -24.01 -8.91 -17.88
C THR A 155 -24.01 -8.37 -19.31
N TRP A 156 -23.59 -7.12 -19.51
CA TRP A 156 -23.54 -6.56 -20.86
C TRP A 156 -22.36 -7.10 -21.67
N ILE A 157 -21.18 -7.27 -21.06
CA ILE A 157 -20.02 -7.85 -21.74
C ILE A 157 -20.31 -9.29 -22.16
N GLU A 158 -20.90 -10.10 -21.28
CA GLU A 158 -21.31 -11.47 -21.61
C GLU A 158 -22.17 -11.53 -22.88
N LYS A 159 -23.11 -10.59 -23.01
CA LYS A 159 -24.05 -10.55 -24.13
C LYS A 159 -23.44 -9.98 -25.43
N ASN A 160 -22.54 -9.00 -25.35
CA ASN A 160 -22.12 -8.21 -26.52
C ASN A 160 -20.65 -8.38 -26.89
N HIS A 161 -19.80 -8.74 -25.93
CA HIS A 161 -18.35 -8.87 -26.07
C HIS A 161 -17.80 -10.07 -25.26
N PRO A 162 -18.31 -11.30 -25.46
CA PRO A 162 -17.89 -12.47 -24.69
C PRO A 162 -16.39 -12.77 -24.86
N GLU A 163 -15.73 -12.27 -25.91
CA GLU A 163 -14.28 -12.36 -26.10
C GLU A 163 -13.47 -11.65 -25.00
N LEU A 164 -14.09 -10.75 -24.24
CA LEU A 164 -13.46 -10.07 -23.12
C LEU A 164 -13.63 -10.82 -21.79
N ASN A 165 -14.44 -11.87 -21.73
CA ASN A 165 -14.75 -12.59 -20.51
C ASN A 165 -13.48 -13.02 -19.73
N GLY A 166 -13.60 -13.04 -18.40
CA GLY A 166 -12.48 -13.32 -17.49
C GLY A 166 -11.59 -12.12 -17.16
N PHE A 167 -11.79 -10.95 -17.78
CA PHE A 167 -11.00 -9.73 -17.51
C PHE A 167 -10.96 -9.31 -16.04
N LEU A 168 -11.97 -9.69 -15.24
CA LEU A 168 -12.06 -9.35 -13.82
C LEU A 168 -10.95 -9.98 -12.97
N TYR A 169 -10.51 -11.19 -13.34
CA TYR A 169 -9.59 -12.01 -12.55
C TYR A 169 -8.14 -11.91 -13.02
N ASP A 170 -7.92 -11.36 -14.21
CA ASP A 170 -6.58 -11.16 -14.78
C ASP A 170 -5.92 -9.90 -14.19
N GLN A 171 -5.13 -10.09 -13.13
CA GLN A 171 -4.34 -9.05 -12.47
C GLN A 171 -2.98 -8.78 -13.16
N THR A 172 -2.91 -8.91 -14.48
CA THR A 172 -1.76 -8.51 -15.30
C THR A 172 -2.04 -7.21 -16.06
N LYS A 173 -1.01 -6.50 -16.53
CA LYS A 173 -1.22 -5.30 -17.36
C LYS A 173 -2.19 -5.54 -18.53
N SER A 174 -2.12 -6.70 -19.20
CA SER A 174 -3.06 -7.07 -20.26
C SER A 174 -4.49 -7.24 -19.76
N GLY A 175 -4.68 -7.86 -18.60
CA GLY A 175 -6.00 -7.97 -17.96
C GLY A 175 -6.58 -6.60 -17.59
N GLY A 176 -5.74 -5.70 -17.06
CA GLY A 176 -6.12 -4.31 -16.80
C GLY A 176 -6.58 -3.58 -18.06
N ILE A 177 -5.88 -3.77 -19.18
CA ILE A 177 -6.25 -3.17 -20.49
C ILE A 177 -7.59 -3.73 -20.97
N LYS A 178 -7.81 -5.05 -20.86
CA LYS A 178 -9.11 -5.68 -21.18
C LYS A 178 -10.23 -5.13 -20.31
N TYR A 179 -9.98 -4.93 -19.02
CA TYR A 179 -10.93 -4.32 -18.10
C TYR A 179 -11.28 -2.91 -18.56
N LEU A 180 -10.28 -2.07 -18.83
CA LEU A 180 -10.53 -0.69 -19.24
C LEU A 180 -11.31 -0.63 -20.56
N LYS A 181 -10.98 -1.51 -21.52
CA LYS A 181 -11.73 -1.68 -22.78
C LYS A 181 -13.18 -2.09 -22.52
N ALA A 182 -13.44 -3.02 -21.60
CA ALA A 182 -14.79 -3.41 -21.23
C ALA A 182 -15.61 -2.22 -20.67
N ILE A 183 -14.99 -1.40 -19.80
CA ILE A 183 -15.62 -0.16 -19.29
C ILE A 183 -15.92 0.82 -20.43
N GLU A 184 -14.98 1.02 -21.35
CA GLU A 184 -15.12 1.94 -22.48
C GLU A 184 -16.26 1.53 -23.41
N LEU A 185 -16.29 0.26 -23.83
CA LEU A 185 -17.36 -0.30 -24.65
C LEU A 185 -18.72 -0.16 -23.95
N PHE A 186 -18.77 -0.42 -22.64
CA PHE A 186 -19.98 -0.28 -21.85
C PHE A 186 -20.47 1.16 -21.76
N LYS A 187 -19.57 2.15 -21.66
CA LYS A 187 -19.95 3.57 -21.61
C LYS A 187 -20.40 4.10 -22.97
N ASN A 188 -19.88 3.54 -24.06
CA ASN A 188 -20.15 3.96 -25.43
C ASN A 188 -21.26 3.14 -26.11
N LYS A 189 -22.07 2.42 -25.32
CA LYS A 189 -23.29 1.79 -25.81
C LYS A 189 -24.15 2.85 -26.49
N LYS A 190 -24.38 2.68 -27.78
CA LYS A 190 -25.52 3.30 -28.45
C LYS A 190 -26.75 2.45 -28.20
#